data_AF-A0A7C4H946-F1
#
_entry.id   AF-A0A7C4H946-F1
#
_cell.length_a   1.000
_cell.length_b   1.000
_cell.length_c   1.000
_cell.angle_alpha   90.00
_cell.angle_beta   90.00
_cell.angle_gamma   90.00
#
_symmetry.space_group_name_H-M   'P 1'
#
loop_
_entity.id
_entity.type
_entity.pdbx_description
1 polymer ?
#
loop_
_entity_poly.entity_id
_entity_poly.type
_entity_poly.pdbx_seq_one_letter_code
_entity_poly.pdbx_strand_id
1 'polypeptide(L)'
;MTQKPSSRRKDHEIPLAPLDRILHQAGAERVSEEAAMVLRDFLEKLAREIARESVEASRHAERKTVTEEDVKFAISRVQRVLCANLEIAALTREK
;
A
#
# COMPACT_ATOMS: atom_id res chain seq x y z
N MET A 1 -2.65 39.49 10.21
CA MET A 1 -3.30 38.23 9.73
C MET A 1 -2.28 37.12 9.76
N THR A 2 -2.08 36.50 10.91
CA THR A 2 -1.14 35.39 11.11
C THR A 2 -1.82 34.13 10.61
N GLN A 3 -1.42 33.63 9.43
CA GLN A 3 -1.81 32.29 9.02
C GLN A 3 -1.16 31.30 9.99
N LYS A 4 -1.98 30.66 10.83
CA LYS A 4 -1.60 29.50 11.61
C LYS A 4 -1.13 28.43 10.62
N PRO A 5 0.06 27.82 10.78
CA PRO A 5 0.44 26.73 9.90
C PRO A 5 -0.60 25.63 10.10
N SER A 6 -1.42 25.38 9.07
CA SER A 6 -2.30 24.22 9.06
C SER A 6 -1.40 23.01 9.18
N SER A 7 -1.32 22.42 10.37
CA SER A 7 -0.71 21.13 10.60
C SER A 7 -1.36 20.19 9.59
N ARG A 8 -0.64 19.88 8.50
CA ARG A 8 -1.10 18.95 7.48
C ARG A 8 -1.24 17.61 8.18
N ARG A 9 -2.46 17.30 8.66
CA ARG A 9 -2.83 15.92 8.91
C ARG A 9 -2.58 15.23 7.58
N LYS A 10 -1.69 14.24 7.57
CA LYS A 10 -1.67 13.30 6.43
C LYS A 10 -3.06 12.69 6.43
N ASP A 11 -3.88 13.10 5.48
CA ASP A 11 -5.17 12.47 5.25
C ASP A 11 -4.84 11.08 4.71
N HIS A 12 -4.92 10.11 5.61
CA HIS A 12 -4.78 8.70 5.29
C HIS A 12 -6.13 8.21 4.78
N GLU A 13 -6.12 7.49 3.66
CA GLU A 13 -7.32 6.95 3.02
C GLU A 13 -7.79 5.67 3.74
N ILE A 14 -6.87 4.97 4.42
CA ILE A 14 -7.17 3.75 5.15
C ILE A 14 -7.27 4.04 6.66
N PRO A 15 -8.43 3.82 7.30
CA PRO A 15 -8.56 3.95 8.76
C PRO A 15 -7.70 2.93 9.52
N LEU A 16 -7.31 3.24 10.76
CA LEU A 16 -6.51 2.32 11.59
C LEU A 16 -7.31 1.13 12.14
N ALA A 17 -8.57 1.33 12.51
CA ALA A 17 -9.37 0.29 13.18
C ALA A 17 -9.52 -1.02 12.36
N PRO A 18 -9.73 -1.01 11.03
CA PRO A 18 -9.68 -2.24 10.23
C PRO A 18 -8.34 -2.97 10.28
N LEU A 19 -7.23 -2.23 10.31
CA LEU A 19 -5.87 -2.79 10.32
C LEU A 19 -5.53 -3.42 11.66
N ASP A 20 -5.94 -2.76 12.75
CA ASP A 20 -5.87 -3.32 14.09
C ASP A 20 -6.65 -4.64 14.20
N ARG A 21 -7.87 -4.70 13.64
CA ARG A 21 -8.64 -5.96 13.59
C ARG A 21 -7.94 -7.05 12.80
N ILE A 22 -7.34 -6.72 11.65
CA ILE A 22 -6.59 -7.70 10.85
C ILE A 22 -5.43 -8.29 11.66
N LEU A 23 -4.71 -7.46 12.42
CA LEU A 23 -3.60 -7.91 13.26
C LEU A 23 -4.06 -8.85 14.38
N HIS A 24 -5.18 -8.55 15.05
CA HIS A 24 -5.76 -9.46 16.05
C HIS A 24 -6.29 -10.76 15.42
N GLN A 25 -6.93 -10.68 14.25
CA GLN A 25 -7.38 -11.87 13.51
C GLN A 25 -6.22 -12.75 13.04
N ALA A 26 -5.04 -12.16 12.82
CA ALA A 26 -3.80 -12.89 12.55
C ALA A 26 -3.19 -13.54 13.82
N GLY A 27 -3.79 -13.34 15.00
CA GLY A 27 -3.39 -13.96 16.26
C GLY A 27 -2.61 -13.07 17.21
N ALA A 28 -2.49 -11.76 16.93
CA ALA A 28 -1.89 -10.84 17.89
C ALA A 28 -2.79 -10.68 19.12
N GLU A 29 -2.26 -10.94 20.32
CA GLU A 29 -2.98 -10.73 21.58
C GLU A 29 -3.11 -9.23 21.92
N ARG A 30 -2.09 -8.44 21.57
CA ARG A 30 -2.05 -6.99 21.74
C ARG A 30 -1.40 -6.35 20.52
N VAL A 31 -1.92 -5.18 20.13
CA VAL A 31 -1.41 -4.39 19.00
C VAL A 31 -1.20 -2.95 19.48
N SER A 32 -0.05 -2.35 19.18
CA SER A 32 0.17 -0.93 19.44
C SER A 32 -0.38 -0.09 18.28
N GLU A 33 -0.75 1.16 18.56
CA GLU A 33 -1.22 2.08 17.53
C GLU A 33 -0.15 2.29 16.45
N GLU A 34 1.12 2.35 16.84
CA GLU A 34 2.27 2.49 15.93
C GLU A 34 2.39 1.31 14.97
N ALA A 35 2.16 0.08 15.44
CA ALA A 35 2.17 -1.10 14.58
C ALA A 35 1.07 -1.02 13.50
N ALA A 36 -0.14 -0.60 13.89
CA ALA A 36 -1.24 -0.39 12.95
C ALA A 36 -0.93 0.76 11.95
N MET A 37 -0.27 1.84 12.42
CA MET A 37 0.17 2.94 11.55
C MET A 37 1.21 2.49 10.51
N VAL A 38 2.19 1.68 10.92
CA VAL A 38 3.20 1.14 9.99
C VAL A 38 2.55 0.27 8.91
N LEU A 39 1.62 -0.60 9.31
CA LEU A 39 0.88 -1.43 8.37
C LEU A 39 0.06 -0.57 7.39
N ARG A 40 -0.63 0.47 7.89
CA ARG A 40 -1.37 1.42 7.05
C ARG A 40 -0.48 2.06 6.00
N ASP A 41 0.65 2.62 6.44
CA ASP A 41 1.54 3.39 5.58
C ASP A 41 2.12 2.49 4.48
N PHE A 42 2.44 1.23 4.81
CA PHE A 42 2.86 0.23 3.83
C PHE A 42 1.75 -0.08 2.80
N LEU A 43 0.54 -0.38 3.28
CA LEU A 43 -0.59 -0.72 2.41
C LEU A 43 -1.01 0.44 1.52
N GLU A 44 -1.02 1.67 2.02
CA GLU A 44 -1.31 2.85 1.21
C GLU A 44 -0.26 3.07 0.12
N LYS A 45 1.02 2.87 0.44
CA LYS A 45 2.08 2.97 -0.56
C LYS A 45 1.86 1.92 -1.66
N LEU A 46 1.60 0.67 -1.28
CA LEU A 46 1.31 -0.41 -2.21
C LEU A 46 0.07 -0.12 -3.07
N ALA A 47 -1.01 0.32 -2.44
CA ALA A 47 -2.26 0.67 -3.12
C ALA A 47 -2.06 1.81 -4.14
N ARG A 48 -1.28 2.84 -3.80
CA ARG A 48 -0.94 3.94 -4.73
C ARG A 48 -0.15 3.45 -5.93
N GLU A 49 0.82 2.56 -5.75
CA GLU A 49 1.59 2.03 -6.89
C GLU A 49 0.70 1.16 -7.80
N ILE A 50 -0.12 0.27 -7.22
CA ILE A 50 -1.07 -0.54 -8.00
C ILE A 50 -2.06 0.36 -8.75
N ALA A 51 -2.58 1.41 -8.11
CA ALA A 51 -3.52 2.35 -8.72
C ALA A 51 -2.90 3.08 -9.92
N ARG A 52 -1.66 3.55 -9.80
CA ARG A 52 -0.94 4.21 -10.92
C ARG A 52 -0.80 3.28 -12.12
N GLU A 53 -0.28 2.07 -11.89
CA GLU A 53 -0.08 1.06 -12.93
C GLU A 53 -1.42 0.64 -13.57
N SER A 54 -2.49 0.52 -12.77
CA SER A 54 -3.83 0.21 -13.29
C SER A 54 -4.37 1.32 -14.19
N VAL A 55 -4.16 2.58 -13.80
CA VAL A 55 -4.54 3.74 -14.62
C VAL A 55 -3.73 3.76 -15.92
N GLU A 56 -2.43 3.52 -15.87
CA GLU A 56 -1.58 3.44 -17.06
C GLU A 56 -2.00 2.32 -18.01
N ALA A 57 -2.31 1.13 -17.48
CA ALA A 57 -2.83 0.01 -18.24
C ALA A 57 -4.15 0.36 -18.94
N SER A 58 -5.09 0.98 -18.22
CA SER A 58 -6.37 1.41 -18.80
C SER A 58 -6.19 2.44 -19.93
N ARG A 59 -5.25 3.39 -19.74
CA ARG A 59 -4.92 4.42 -20.73
C ARG A 59 -4.26 3.84 -21.98
N HIS A 60 -3.39 2.84 -21.83
CA HIS A 60 -2.77 2.15 -22.96
C HIS A 60 -3.80 1.40 -23.82
N ALA A 61 -4.88 0.93 -23.19
CA ALA A 61 -6.02 0.33 -23.87
C ALA A 61 -7.05 1.37 -24.37
N GLU A 62 -6.71 2.66 -24.39
CA GLU A 62 -7.58 3.79 -24.79
C GLU A 62 -8.90 3.90 -24.00
N ARG A 63 -8.94 3.32 -22.80
CA ARG A 63 -10.09 3.39 -21.89
C ARG A 63 -9.89 4.46 -20.82
N LYS A 64 -11.01 5.05 -20.37
CA LYS A 64 -11.04 5.99 -19.23
C LYS A 64 -11.41 5.32 -17.90
N THR A 65 -12.10 4.19 -17.97
CA THR A 65 -12.51 3.42 -16.80
C THR A 65 -11.47 2.36 -16.50
N VAL A 66 -10.94 2.38 -15.29
CA VAL A 66 -10.10 1.30 -14.75
C VAL A 66 -10.99 0.09 -14.49
N THR A 67 -10.62 -1.04 -15.08
CA THR A 67 -11.34 -2.32 -14.97
C THR A 67 -10.64 -3.27 -13.99
N GLU A 68 -11.30 -4.37 -13.65
CA GLU A 68 -10.72 -5.41 -12.81
C GLU A 68 -9.45 -6.00 -13.45
N GLU A 69 -9.44 -6.16 -14.77
CA GLU A 69 -8.30 -6.68 -15.53
C GLU A 69 -7.06 -5.78 -15.41
N ASP A 70 -7.25 -4.47 -15.43
CA ASP A 70 -6.15 -3.49 -15.27
C ASP A 70 -5.51 -3.63 -13.88
N VAL A 71 -6.34 -3.80 -12.84
CA VAL A 71 -5.88 -3.97 -11.45
C VAL A 71 -5.17 -5.30 -11.28
N LYS A 72 -5.71 -6.40 -11.82
CA LYS A 72 -5.06 -7.71 -11.80
C LYS A 72 -3.71 -7.67 -12.51
N PHE A 73 -3.63 -7.00 -13.65
CA PHE A 73 -2.38 -6.81 -14.38
C PHE A 73 -1.35 -6.04 -13.55
N ALA A 74 -1.76 -4.91 -12.95
CA ALA A 74 -0.90 -4.12 -12.08
C ALA A 74 -0.39 -4.92 -10.86
N ILE A 75 -1.27 -5.70 -10.21
CA ILE A 75 -0.90 -6.58 -9.11
C ILE A 75 0.15 -7.59 -9.56
N SER A 76 -0.07 -8.28 -10.69
CA SER A 76 0.88 -9.26 -11.23
C SER A 76 2.26 -8.64 -11.49
N ARG A 77 2.27 -7.43 -12.05
CA ARG A 77 3.50 -6.67 -12.33
C ARG A 77 4.23 -6.26 -11.05
N VAL A 78 3.50 -5.75 -10.05
CA VAL A 78 4.05 -5.35 -8.75
C VAL A 78 4.54 -6.55 -7.95
N GLN A 79 3.79 -7.67 -7.95
CA GLN A 79 4.20 -8.93 -7.30
C GLN A 79 5.52 -9.47 -7.86
N ARG A 80 5.72 -9.39 -9.18
CA ARG A 80 6.98 -9.82 -9.82
C ARG A 80 8.19 -9.09 -9.24
N VAL A 81 8.08 -7.79 -9.02
CA VAL A 81 9.18 -6.97 -8.49
C VAL A 81 9.37 -7.20 -6.97
N LEU A 82 8.28 -7.30 -6.21
CA LEU A 82 8.34 -7.52 -4.76
C LEU A 82 8.91 -8.89 -4.39
N CYS A 83 8.52 -9.97 -5.09
CA CYS A 83 9.05 -11.31 -4.83
C CYS A 83 10.54 -11.40 -5.15
N ALA A 84 10.97 -10.85 -6.29
CA ALA A 84 12.38 -10.82 -6.67
C ALA A 84 13.24 -10.04 -5.66
N ASN A 85 12.71 -8.94 -5.11
CA ASN A 85 13.45 -8.12 -4.15
C ASN A 85 13.51 -8.72 -2.74
N LEU A 86 12.47 -9.46 -2.29
CA LEU A 86 12.50 -10.16 -1.00
C LEU A 86 13.54 -11.28 -0.99
N GLU A 87 13.69 -12.02 -2.09
CA GLU A 87 14.73 -13.05 -2.24
C GLU A 87 16.12 -12.43 -2.19
N ILE A 88 16.37 -11.32 -2.89
CA ILE A 88 17.67 -10.62 -2.87
C ILE A 88 17.97 -10.06 -1.47
N ALA A 89 16.99 -9.43 -0.82
CA ALA A 89 17.19 -8.85 0.51
C ALA A 89 17.48 -9.91 1.59
N ALA A 90 16.89 -11.10 1.49
CA ALA A 90 17.22 -12.23 2.35
C ALA A 90 18.68 -12.70 2.13
N LEU A 91 19.09 -12.84 0.87
CA LEU A 91 20.45 -13.24 0.48
C LEU A 91 21.54 -12.22 0.87
N THR A 92 21.16 -10.94 1.04
CA THR A 92 22.10 -9.87 1.39
C THR A 92 22.30 -9.74 2.92
N ARG A 93 21.36 -10.23 3.75
CA ARG A 93 21.53 -10.22 5.22
C ARG A 93 22.43 -11.33 5.76
N GLU A 94 22.79 -12.30 4.94
CA GLU A 94 23.71 -13.40 5.29
C GLU A 94 25.18 -13.09 4.96
N LYS A 95 25.51 -11.85 4.54
CA LYS A 95 26.88 -11.37 4.32
C LYS A 95 27.20 -10.20 5.23
#